data_AF-A0A525W6W5-F1
#
_entry.id   AF-A0A525W6W5-F1
#
_cell.length_a   1.000
_cell.length_b   1.000
_cell.length_c   1.000
_cell.angle_alpha   90.00
_cell.angle_beta   90.00
_cell.angle_gamma   90.00
#
_symmetry.space_group_name_H-M   'P 1'
#
loop_
_entity.id
_entity.type
_entity.pdbx_description
1 polymer ?
#
loop_
_entity_poly.entity_id
_entity_poly.type
_entity_poly.pdbx_seq_one_letter_code
_entity_poly.pdbx_strand_id
1 'polypeptide(L)' 'MLPISASVSIPDQDIEIHAIRSQGAGGQNVNKVSTAIHLQFDIR' A
#
# COMPACT_ATOMS: atom_id res chain seq x y z
N MET A 1 0.70 -7.40 -12.14
CA MET A 1 -0.06 -6.36 -12.86
C MET A 1 -1.45 -6.32 -12.28
N LEU A 2 -2.01 -5.13 -12.01
CA LEU A 2 -3.37 -4.95 -11.49
C LEU A 2 -4.36 -4.72 -12.65
N PRO A 3 -5.28 -5.66 -12.93
CA PRO A 3 -6.27 -5.50 -14.00
C PRO A 3 -7.40 -4.54 -13.58
N ILE A 4 -7.73 -3.57 -14.44
CA ILE A 4 -8.81 -2.60 -14.22
C ILE A 4 -9.99 -2.87 -15.18
N SER A 5 -9.69 -3.20 -16.44
CA SER A 5 -10.68 -3.56 -17.46
C SER A 5 -10.10 -4.55 -18.47
N ALA A 6 -10.89 -4.94 -19.48
CA ALA A 6 -10.44 -5.86 -20.53
C ALA A 6 -9.24 -5.33 -21.35
N SER A 7 -9.03 -4.01 -21.38
CA SER A 7 -7.94 -3.36 -22.14
C SER A 7 -6.98 -2.55 -21.28
N VAL A 8 -7.28 -2.36 -19.98
CA VAL A 8 -6.48 -1.51 -19.08
C VAL A 8 -5.98 -2.33 -17.89
N SER A 9 -4.67 -2.30 -17.70
CA SER A 9 -3.99 -2.89 -16.54
C SER A 9 -2.85 -2.00 -16.11
N ILE A 10 -2.61 -1.97 -14.80
CA ILE A 10 -1.51 -1.20 -14.19
C ILE A 10 -0.33 -2.16 -13.97
N PRO A 11 0.86 -1.88 -14.53
CA PRO A 11 2.10 -2.60 -14.21
C PRO A 11 2.43 -2.53 -12.71
N ASP A 12 2.96 -3.62 -12.12
CA ASP A 12 3.28 -3.62 -10.68
C ASP A 12 4.37 -2.60 -10.31
N GLN A 13 5.27 -2.30 -11.26
CA GLN A 13 6.33 -1.30 -11.10
C GLN A 13 5.80 0.14 -10.94
N ASP A 14 4.55 0.40 -11.31
CA ASP A 14 3.92 1.72 -11.16
C ASP A 14 3.18 1.85 -9.81
N ILE A 15 3.06 0.75 -9.06
CA ILE A 15 2.39 0.69 -7.76
C ILE A 15 3.45 0.55 -6.66
N GLU A 16 3.69 1.64 -5.93
CA GLU A 16 4.59 1.63 -4.79
C GLU A 16 3.81 1.41 -3.49
N ILE A 17 4.19 0.37 -2.74
CA ILE A 17 3.57 0.01 -1.46
C ILE A 17 4.61 0.14 -0.35
N HIS A 18 4.38 1.05 0.59
CA HIS A 18 5.22 1.23 1.76
C HIS A 18 4.48 0.80 3.03
N ALA A 19 5.03 -0.21 3.71
CA ALA A 19 4.55 -0.59 5.03
C ALA A 19 5.01 0.47 6.06
N ILE A 20 4.05 1.09 6.73
CA ILE A 20 4.29 2.09 7.76
C ILE A 20 3.83 1.57 9.12
N ARG A 21 4.43 2.11 10.19
CA ARG A 21 3.89 1.89 11.53
C ARG A 21 2.60 2.68 11.69
N SER A 22 1.56 2.02 12.17
CA SER A 22 0.32 2.67 12.56
C SER A 22 0.61 3.60 13.74
N GLN A 23 0.23 4.88 13.63
CA GLN A 23 0.36 5.86 14.69
C GLN A 23 -0.94 5.87 15.49
N GLY A 24 -0.89 5.51 16.78
CA GLY A 24 -2.05 5.53 17.67
C GLY A 24 -1.78 4.83 19.01
N ALA A 25 -2.64 5.05 20.00
CA ALA A 25 -2.60 4.37 21.30
C ALA A 25 -3.06 2.91 21.15
N GLY A 26 -2.25 2.10 20.47
CA GLY A 26 -2.50 0.68 20.29
C GLY A 26 -1.62 -0.15 21.19
N GLY A 27 -2.16 -1.26 21.69
CA GLY A 27 -1.41 -2.22 22.50
C GLY A 27 -0.23 -2.85 21.77
N GLN A 28 0.32 -3.91 22.35
CA GLN A 28 1.59 -4.52 21.92
C GLN A 28 1.66 -4.91 20.42
N ASN A 29 0.51 -5.26 19.80
CA ASN A 29 0.42 -5.58 18.36
C ASN A 29 0.56 -4.37 17.44
N VAL A 30 0.12 -3.18 17.86
CA VAL A 30 0.18 -1.94 17.07
C VAL A 30 1.59 -1.33 17.13
N ASN A 31 2.28 -1.47 18.27
CA ASN A 31 3.63 -0.92 18.45
C ASN A 31 4.74 -1.75 17.77
N LYS A 32 4.49 -3.02 17.43
CA LYS A 32 5.52 -3.93 16.89
C LYS A 32 5.36 -4.29 15.41
N VAL A 33 4.17 -4.23 14.84
CA VAL A 33 3.94 -4.62 13.43
C VAL A 33 3.58 -3.39 12.61
N SER A 34 4.25 -3.20 11.47
CA SER A 34 3.89 -2.20 10.44
C SER A 34 2.59 -2.62 9.75
N THR A 35 1.47 -2.50 10.47
CA THR A 35 0.14 -2.91 10.01
C THR A 35 -0.52 -1.89 9.08
N ALA A 36 0.01 -0.67 9.00
CA ALA A 36 -0.52 0.36 8.13
C ALA A 36 0.24 0.36 6.79
N ILE A 37 -0.47 0.65 5.71
CA ILE A 37 0.06 0.64 4.34
C ILE A 37 -0.15 2.01 3.73
N HIS A 38 0.91 2.57 3.15
CA HIS A 38 0.85 3.73 2.27
C HIS A 38 1.02 3.24 0.84
N LEU A 39 0.00 3.45 0.00
CA LEU A 39 0.00 3.08 -1.41
C LEU A 39 0.10 4.36 -2.24
N GLN A 40 1.08 4.41 -3.13
CA GLN A 40 1.27 5.51 -4.07
C GLN A 40 1.23 4.99 -5.51
N PHE A 41 0.56 5.76 -6.36
CA PHE A 41 0.41 5.48 -7.79
C PHE A 41 0.58 6.81 -8.54
N ASP A 42 1.54 6.87 -9.46
CA ASP A 42 1.80 8.05 -10.28
C ASP A 42 0.97 7.98 -11.57
N ILE A 43 0.11 8.99 -11.80
CA ILE A 43 -0.74 9.08 -12.99
C ILE A 43 -0.10 10.08 -13.95
N ARG A 44 0.42 9.60 -15.08
CA ARG A 44 0.87 10.44 -16.20
C ARG A 44 -0.17 10.55 -17.30
#